data_AF-A0A529SJA2-F1
#
_entry.id   AF-A0A529SJA2-F1
#
_cell.length_a   1.000
_cell.length_b   1.000
_cell.length_c   1.000
_cell.angle_alpha   90.00
_cell.angle_beta   90.00
_cell.angle_gamma   90.00
#
_symmetry.space_group_name_H-M   'P 1'
#
loop_
_entity.id
_entity.type
_entity.pdbx_description
1 polymer ?
#
loop_
_entity_poly.entity_id
_entity_poly.type
_entity_poly.pdbx_seq_one_letter_code
_entity_poly.pdbx_strand_id
1 'polypeptide(L)'
;MGLFDRTLEYIDQLQNAGTAAAVCERLLGVTSNFGLTALMAGTVPQPGTPRGRQKQHVMLCDWPGEWLERYVARNYVDHDPVVSHMKQLQAPFQWRDASKNTLVDKSSDEVMGDARQFKLR
;
A
#
# COMPACT_ATOMS: atom_id res chain seq x y z
N MET A 1 -14.15 -27.80 -5.57
CA MET A 1 -14.46 -26.44 -6.07
C MET A 1 -13.21 -25.88 -6.70
N GLY A 2 -13.28 -25.39 -7.93
CA GLY A 2 -12.10 -24.96 -8.69
C GLY A 2 -11.53 -23.63 -8.19
N LEU A 3 -10.29 -23.30 -8.58
CA LEU A 3 -9.69 -21.98 -8.33
C LEU A 3 -10.51 -20.87 -8.98
N PHE A 4 -11.10 -21.14 -10.15
CA PHE A 4 -11.95 -20.20 -10.88
C PHE A 4 -13.21 -19.82 -10.10
N ASP A 5 -13.93 -20.82 -9.56
CA ASP A 5 -15.16 -20.59 -8.78
C ASP A 5 -14.89 -19.77 -7.52
N ARG A 6 -13.76 -20.05 -6.85
CA ARG A 6 -13.31 -19.27 -5.68
C ARG A 6 -12.99 -17.82 -6.04
N THR A 7 -12.34 -17.58 -7.17
CA THR A 7 -12.05 -16.21 -7.62
C THR A 7 -13.34 -15.43 -7.87
N LEU A 8 -14.34 -16.06 -8.50
CA LEU A 8 -15.65 -15.41 -8.73
C LEU A 8 -16.36 -15.12 -7.41
N GLU A 9 -16.33 -16.05 -6.46
CA GLU A 9 -16.90 -15.84 -5.12
C GLU A 9 -16.24 -14.66 -4.40
N TYR A 10 -14.91 -14.53 -4.48
CA TYR A 10 -14.22 -13.37 -3.90
C TYR A 10 -14.59 -12.05 -4.57
N ILE A 11 -14.75 -12.04 -5.91
CA ILE A 11 -15.18 -10.85 -6.64
C ILE A 11 -16.59 -10.44 -6.20
N ASP A 12 -17.52 -11.39 -6.10
CA ASP A 12 -18.90 -11.14 -5.66
C ASP A 12 -18.93 -10.59 -4.22
N GLN A 13 -18.17 -11.18 -3.31
CA GLN A 13 -18.06 -10.70 -1.93
C GLN A 13 -17.52 -9.27 -1.83
N LEU A 14 -16.56 -8.90 -2.69
CA LEU A 14 -16.02 -7.55 -2.77
C LEU A 14 -17.03 -6.56 -3.37
N GLN A 15 -17.79 -6.96 -4.39
CA GLN A 15 -18.83 -6.12 -4.99
C GLN A 15 -19.98 -5.81 -4.03
N ASN A 16 -20.28 -6.74 -3.12
CA ASN A 16 -21.30 -6.57 -2.09
C ASN A 16 -20.79 -5.86 -0.81
N ALA A 17 -19.51 -5.48 -0.75
CA ALA A 17 -18.95 -4.76 0.39
C ALA A 17 -19.31 -3.26 0.33
N GLY A 18 -20.26 -2.83 1.17
CA GLY A 18 -20.77 -1.45 1.16
C GLY A 18 -19.86 -0.40 1.83
N THR A 19 -18.70 -0.77 2.35
CA THR A 19 -17.77 0.16 3.02
C THR A 19 -16.31 -0.16 2.72
N ALA A 20 -15.45 0.86 2.77
CA ALA A 20 -14.01 0.70 2.64
C ALA A 20 -13.43 -0.31 3.65
N ALA A 21 -13.91 -0.28 4.90
CA ALA A 21 -13.49 -1.23 5.93
C ALA A 21 -13.87 -2.67 5.58
N ALA A 22 -15.10 -2.90 5.09
CA ALA A 22 -15.53 -4.22 4.65
C ALA A 22 -14.70 -4.72 3.45
N VAL A 23 -14.34 -3.84 2.51
CA VAL A 23 -13.45 -4.18 1.39
C VAL A 23 -12.05 -4.57 1.91
N CYS A 24 -11.48 -3.81 2.85
CA CYS A 24 -10.20 -4.16 3.49
C CYS A 24 -10.24 -5.54 4.15
N GLU A 25 -11.27 -5.80 4.96
CA GLU A 25 -11.44 -7.06 5.70
C GLU A 25 -11.52 -8.26 4.74
N ARG A 26 -12.31 -8.13 3.66
CA ARG A 26 -12.45 -9.18 2.64
C ARG A 26 -11.14 -9.43 1.90
N LEU A 27 -10.45 -8.37 1.49
CA LEU A 27 -9.15 -8.49 0.82
C LEU A 27 -8.12 -9.17 1.72
N LEU A 28 -8.00 -8.74 2.99
CA LEU A 28 -7.10 -9.36 3.96
C LEU A 28 -7.46 -10.83 4.23
N GLY A 29 -8.76 -11.17 4.28
CA GLY A 29 -9.21 -12.55 4.39
C GLY A 29 -8.66 -13.44 3.27
N VAL A 30 -8.64 -12.95 2.03
CA VAL A 30 -8.09 -13.69 0.89
C VAL A 30 -6.56 -13.72 0.93
N THR A 31 -5.94 -12.56 1.14
CA THR A 31 -4.49 -12.38 0.99
C THR A 31 -3.70 -12.96 2.18
N SER A 32 -4.32 -13.09 3.36
CA SER A 32 -3.73 -13.75 4.52
C SER A 32 -3.34 -15.21 4.27
N ASN A 33 -4.09 -15.92 3.41
CA ASN A 33 -3.73 -17.28 2.97
C ASN A 33 -2.38 -17.33 2.22
N PHE A 34 -1.92 -16.18 1.73
CA PHE A 34 -0.63 -16.02 1.04
C PHE A 34 0.42 -15.32 1.91
N GLY A 35 0.12 -15.08 3.20
CA GLY A 35 1.03 -14.43 4.16
C GLY A 35 1.05 -12.90 4.09
N LEU A 36 0.13 -12.29 3.34
CA LEU A 36 -0.02 -10.83 3.29
C LEU A 36 -0.88 -10.39 4.48
N THR A 37 -0.32 -9.56 5.34
CA THR A 37 -0.96 -9.14 6.61
C THR A 37 -1.33 -7.67 6.64
N ALA A 38 -1.08 -6.93 5.57
CA ALA A 38 -1.37 -5.51 5.49
C ALA A 38 -1.70 -5.12 4.05
N LEU A 39 -2.55 -4.12 3.92
CA LEU A 39 -3.08 -3.61 2.66
C LEU A 39 -3.08 -2.08 2.71
N MET A 40 -2.65 -1.46 1.61
CA MET A 40 -2.97 -0.07 1.30
C MET A 40 -3.41 0.01 -0.16
N ALA A 41 -4.49 0.73 -0.41
CA ALA A 41 -4.89 1.17 -1.73
C ALA A 41 -5.21 2.66 -1.69
N GLY A 42 -4.79 3.35 -2.74
CA GLY A 42 -4.98 4.79 -2.86
C GLY A 42 -4.55 5.25 -4.23
N THR A 43 -4.77 6.53 -4.47
CA THR A 43 -4.22 7.21 -5.64
C THR A 43 -2.82 7.72 -5.30
N VAL A 44 -1.93 7.76 -6.29
CA VAL A 44 -0.60 8.33 -6.08
C VAL A 44 -0.69 9.86 -6.22
N PRO A 45 -0.37 10.65 -5.18
CA PRO A 45 -0.40 12.10 -5.30
C PRO A 45 0.70 12.60 -6.25
N GLN A 46 0.42 13.75 -6.88
CA GLN A 46 1.42 14.43 -7.71
C GLN A 46 2.55 14.98 -6.82
N PRO A 47 3.80 15.03 -7.31
CA PRO A 47 4.90 15.64 -6.58
C PRO A 47 4.54 17.06 -6.12
N GLY A 48 4.82 17.39 -4.86
CA GLY A 48 4.46 18.70 -4.28
C GLY A 48 3.03 18.81 -3.77
N THR A 49 2.27 17.71 -3.71
CA THR A 49 0.94 17.70 -3.06
C THR A 49 1.07 18.05 -1.58
N PRO A 50 0.33 19.06 -1.06
CA PRO A 50 0.39 19.47 0.33
C PRO A 50 0.10 18.30 1.29
N ARG A 51 0.82 18.22 2.42
CA ARG A 51 0.69 17.16 3.44
C ARG A 51 -0.76 16.90 3.87
N GLY A 52 -1.56 17.95 4.02
CA GLY A 52 -2.98 17.84 4.39
C GLY A 52 -3.87 17.15 3.35
N ARG A 53 -3.46 17.16 2.07
CA ARG A 53 -4.18 16.47 0.97
C ARG A 53 -3.67 15.06 0.71
N GLN A 54 -2.46 14.71 1.14
CA GLN A 54 -1.92 13.35 0.98
C GLN A 54 -2.81 12.28 1.62
N LYS A 55 -3.40 12.55 2.79
CA LYS A 55 -4.35 11.64 3.46
C LYS A 55 -5.63 11.40 2.64
N GLN A 56 -6.05 12.35 1.80
CA GLN A 56 -7.24 12.22 0.96
C GLN A 56 -7.04 11.25 -0.21
N HIS A 57 -5.79 10.94 -0.54
CA HIS A 57 -5.47 9.98 -1.59
C HIS A 57 -5.53 8.52 -1.11
N VAL A 58 -5.61 8.29 0.20
CA VAL A 58 -5.73 6.96 0.80
C VAL A 58 -7.19 6.53 0.76
N MET A 59 -7.48 5.41 0.07
CA MET A 59 -8.83 4.88 -0.09
C MET A 59 -9.09 3.67 0.81
N LEU A 60 -8.10 2.80 0.93
CA LEU A 60 -8.10 1.62 1.79
C LEU A 60 -6.77 1.60 2.52
N CYS A 61 -6.79 1.52 3.85
CA CYS A 61 -5.56 1.46 4.63
C CYS A 61 -5.82 0.67 5.88
N ASP A 62 -5.06 -0.42 6.03
CA ASP A 62 -5.01 -1.20 7.25
C ASP A 62 -3.69 -0.96 8.01
N TRP A 63 -2.93 0.08 7.64
CA TRP A 63 -1.71 0.41 8.35
C TRP A 63 -2.01 0.92 9.75
N PRO A 64 -1.12 0.65 10.74
CA PRO A 64 -1.21 1.30 12.04
C PRO A 64 -1.31 2.81 11.87
N GLY A 65 -2.25 3.46 12.59
CA GLY A 65 -2.47 4.90 12.48
C GLY A 65 -1.19 5.72 12.71
N GLU A 66 -0.34 5.27 13.64
CA GLU A 66 0.97 5.85 13.94
C GLU A 66 1.92 5.85 12.72
N TRP A 67 1.88 4.79 11.91
CA TRP A 67 2.68 4.70 10.70
C TRP A 67 2.19 5.71 9.65
N LEU A 68 0.87 5.79 9.43
CA LEU A 68 0.30 6.78 8.50
C LEU A 68 0.60 8.21 8.93
N GLU A 69 0.52 8.51 10.22
CA GLU A 69 0.89 9.82 10.76
C GLU A 69 2.37 10.14 10.55
N ARG A 70 3.26 9.19 10.84
CA ARG A 70 4.70 9.36 10.59
C ARG A 70 4.98 9.57 9.10
N TYR A 71 4.35 8.78 8.24
CA TYR A 71 4.49 8.84 6.79
C TYR A 71 4.14 10.23 6.23
N VAL A 72 3.02 10.80 6.69
CA VAL A 72 2.57 12.15 6.28
C VAL A 72 3.42 13.25 6.95
N ALA A 73 3.77 13.10 8.23
CA ALA A 73 4.57 14.09 8.95
C ALA A 73 5.96 14.28 8.35
N ARG A 74 6.57 13.18 7.87
CA ARG A 74 7.90 13.20 7.24
C ARG A 74 7.86 13.35 5.71
N ASN A 75 6.68 13.52 5.12
CA ASN A 75 6.51 13.68 3.67
C ASN A 75 7.14 12.51 2.88
N TYR A 76 7.00 11.29 3.40
CA TYR A 76 7.63 10.10 2.81
C TYR A 76 7.16 9.82 1.39
N VAL A 77 5.99 10.30 0.98
CA VAL A 77 5.47 10.11 -0.38
C VAL A 77 6.40 10.57 -1.50
N ASP A 78 7.23 11.59 -1.26
CA ASP A 78 8.19 12.10 -2.26
C ASP A 78 9.51 11.32 -2.26
N HIS A 79 9.81 10.57 -1.18
CA HIS A 79 11.05 9.82 -0.99
C HIS A 79 10.84 8.29 -1.05
N ASP A 80 9.59 7.85 -1.13
CA ASP A 80 9.21 6.45 -1.13
C ASP A 80 9.57 5.80 -2.47
N PRO A 81 10.48 4.81 -2.48
CA PRO A 81 10.86 4.11 -3.71
C PRO A 81 9.70 3.32 -4.30
N VAL A 82 8.73 2.86 -3.48
CA VAL A 82 7.52 2.17 -3.96
C VAL A 82 6.65 3.14 -4.76
N VAL A 83 6.47 4.37 -4.28
CA VAL A 83 5.71 5.41 -4.99
C VAL A 83 6.39 5.82 -6.29
N SER A 84 7.72 5.98 -6.25
CA SER A 84 8.52 6.29 -7.44
C SER A 84 8.42 5.18 -8.49
N HIS A 85 8.50 3.92 -8.06
CA HIS A 85 8.39 2.77 -8.94
C HIS A 85 6.97 2.61 -9.51
N MET A 86 5.91 2.82 -8.71
CA MET A 86 4.52 2.82 -9.20
C MET A 86 4.28 3.87 -10.30
N LYS A 87 4.93 5.04 -10.23
CA LYS A 87 4.83 6.08 -11.26
C LYS A 87 5.49 5.66 -12.57
N GLN A 88 6.53 4.82 -12.52
CA GLN A 88 7.31 4.39 -13.68
C GLN A 88 6.82 3.07 -14.29
N LEU A 89 6.29 2.16 -13.48
CA LEU A 89 5.92 0.81 -13.88
C LEU A 89 4.43 0.53 -13.61
N GLN A 90 3.66 0.25 -14.68
CA GLN A 90 2.25 -0.16 -14.56
C GLN A 90 2.09 -1.68 -14.45
N ALA A 91 2.98 -2.35 -13.71
CA ALA A 91 2.94 -3.79 -13.51
C ALA A 91 3.15 -4.14 -12.02
N PRO A 92 2.66 -5.30 -11.54
CA PRO A 92 2.94 -5.77 -10.18
C PRO A 92 4.45 -5.92 -9.96
N PHE A 93 4.94 -5.39 -8.84
CA PHE A 93 6.35 -5.47 -8.47
C PHE A 93 6.50 -5.77 -6.98
N GLN A 94 7.68 -6.24 -6.58
CA GLN A 94 7.99 -6.46 -5.17
C GLN A 94 8.74 -5.26 -4.61
N TRP A 95 8.49 -4.91 -3.35
CA TRP A 95 9.14 -3.76 -2.69
C TRP A 95 10.67 -3.88 -2.71
N ARG A 96 11.21 -5.11 -2.66
CA ARG A 96 12.65 -5.37 -2.79
C ARG A 96 13.21 -4.88 -4.14
N ASP A 97 12.43 -4.93 -5.21
CA ASP A 97 12.88 -4.54 -6.54
C ASP A 97 12.80 -3.02 -6.71
N ALA A 98 11.78 -2.38 -6.11
CA ALA A 98 11.68 -0.92 -6.04
C ALA A 98 12.86 -0.29 -5.28
N SER A 99 13.26 -0.91 -4.17
CA SER A 99 14.40 -0.44 -3.37
C SER A 99 15.76 -0.53 -4.10
N LYS A 100 15.90 -1.44 -5.07
CA LYS A 100 17.16 -1.62 -5.82
C LYS A 100 17.31 -0.65 -6.99
N ASN A 101 16.19 -0.19 -7.55
CA ASN A 101 16.18 0.58 -8.80
C ASN A 101 16.19 2.11 -8.58
N THR A 102 16.04 2.56 -7.33
CA THR A 102 16.10 3.98 -6.98
C THR A 102 17.52 4.28 -6.53
N LEU A 103 18.17 5.31 -7.10
CA LEU A 103 19.41 5.87 -6.56
C LEU A 103 19.17 6.11 -5.07
N VAL A 104 19.88 5.36 -4.22
CA VAL A 104 19.69 5.32 -2.77
C VAL A 104 19.92 6.72 -2.20
N ASP A 105 18.84 7.50 -2.12
CA ASP A 105 18.80 8.67 -1.27
C ASP A 105 18.69 8.17 0.16
N LYS A 106 19.40 8.80 1.11
CA LYS A 106 19.36 8.42 2.53
C LYS A 106 17.92 8.36 3.06
N SER A 107 17.06 9.19 2.50
CA SER A 107 15.63 9.25 2.81
C SER A 107 14.89 7.95 2.44
N SER A 108 15.21 7.30 1.32
CA SER A 108 14.53 6.06 0.89
C SER A 108 14.84 4.87 1.81
N ASP A 109 16.07 4.76 2.31
CA ASP A 109 16.44 3.75 3.30
C ASP A 109 15.74 3.98 4.65
N GLU A 110 15.53 5.24 5.04
CA GLU A 110 14.78 5.59 6.25
C GLU A 110 13.30 5.19 6.15
N VAL A 111 12.65 5.42 5.00
CA VAL A 111 11.25 4.99 4.78
C VAL A 111 11.13 3.47 4.91
N MET A 112 12.00 2.71 4.23
CA MET A 112 11.98 1.25 4.26
C MET A 112 12.38 0.69 5.63
N GLY A 113 13.29 1.36 6.33
CA GLY A 113 13.72 1.01 7.69
C GLY A 113 12.60 1.21 8.70
N ASP A 114 11.90 2.34 8.66
CA ASP A 114 10.79 2.61 9.56
C ASP A 114 9.59 1.68 9.25
N ALA A 115 9.25 1.45 7.98
CA ALA A 115 8.17 0.55 7.59
C ALA A 115 8.35 -0.86 8.19
N ARG A 116 9.60 -1.36 8.24
CA ARG A 116 9.94 -2.64 8.86
C ARG A 116 9.64 -2.68 10.36
N GLN A 117 9.76 -1.57 11.07
CA GLN A 117 9.43 -1.49 12.50
C GLN A 117 7.92 -1.72 12.73
N PHE A 118 7.08 -1.36 11.74
CA PHE A 118 5.64 -1.60 11.73
C PHE A 118 5.23 -2.91 11.05
N LYS A 119 6.18 -3.84 10.84
CA LYS A 119 5.98 -5.15 10.17
C LYS A 119 5.52 -5.06 8.70
N LEU A 120 5.70 -3.91 8.05
CA LEU A 120 5.46 -3.74 6.62
C LEU A 120 6.77 -4.09 5.89
N ARG A 121 6.77 -5.17 5.11
CA ARG A 121 7.95 -5.73 4.44
C ARG A 121 7.66 -6.18 3.02
#